data_AF-A0A6I1MMX9-F1
#
_entry.id   AF-A0A6I1MMX9-F1
#
_cell.length_a   1.000
_cell.length_b   1.000
_cell.length_c   1.000
_cell.angle_alpha   90.00
_cell.angle_beta   90.00
_cell.angle_gamma   90.00
#
_symmetry.space_group_name_H-M   'P 1'
#
loop_
_entity.id
_entity.type
_entity.pdbx_description
1 polymer ?
#
loop_
_entity_poly.entity_id
_entity_poly.type
_entity_poly.pdbx_seq_one_letter_code
_entity_poly.pdbx_strand_id
1 'polypeptide(L)'
;MYRVYDIDDLKLPDIIDDTVYEEDVIPPEEISTGVENPSVPLPDPDIMTNVNPMNSTNNNQIKISADNNYLKISNFGNFNAIFNLVYNFNLNNKAATFTFAPYNTEYLEIPKNVNSIYVSIKAIDPILNELLIFDKIITNPKNIYFIIQGNLQAPRVLEETIKF
;
A
#
# COMPACT_ATOMS: atom_id res chain seq x y z
N MET A 1 14.83 13.24 -10.55
CA MET A 1 15.73 12.46 -11.44
C MET A 1 15.30 11.01 -11.27
N TYR A 2 14.65 10.41 -12.26
CA TYR A 2 14.12 9.04 -12.16
C TYR A 2 15.08 8.08 -12.84
N ARG A 3 15.39 6.95 -12.19
CA ARG A 3 16.15 5.85 -12.79
C ARG A 3 15.17 4.85 -13.40
N VAL A 4 15.35 4.58 -14.69
CA VAL A 4 14.67 3.54 -15.45
C VAL A 4 15.51 2.27 -15.30
N TYR A 5 14.88 1.15 -14.97
CA TYR A 5 15.52 -0.16 -15.05
C TYR A 5 14.79 -0.96 -16.15
N ASP A 6 15.54 -1.44 -17.14
CA ASP A 6 15.06 -2.42 -18.12
C ASP A 6 14.86 -3.76 -17.40
N ILE A 7 13.74 -4.42 -17.66
CA ILE A 7 13.26 -5.59 -16.91
C ILE A 7 13.69 -6.91 -17.59
N ASP A 8 14.36 -6.83 -18.75
CA ASP A 8 14.61 -7.99 -19.62
C ASP A 8 15.75 -8.92 -19.15
N ASP A 9 16.32 -8.71 -17.95
CA ASP A 9 17.46 -9.52 -17.45
C ASP A 9 17.23 -10.19 -16.08
N LEU A 10 15.98 -10.26 -15.59
CA LEU A 10 15.67 -11.05 -14.40
C LEU A 10 15.56 -12.54 -14.76
N LYS A 11 16.70 -13.22 -14.85
CA LYS A 11 16.76 -14.69 -14.77
C LYS A 11 16.33 -15.10 -13.36
N LEU A 12 15.21 -15.82 -13.26
CA LEU A 12 14.81 -16.52 -12.04
C LEU A 12 15.93 -17.47 -11.62
N PRO A 13 16.40 -17.47 -10.37
CA PRO A 13 17.31 -18.50 -9.90
C PRO A 13 16.59 -19.85 -9.83
N ASP A 14 17.30 -20.90 -10.24
CA ASP A 14 16.84 -22.29 -10.18
C ASP A 14 16.39 -22.66 -8.76
N ILE A 15 15.21 -23.27 -8.67
CA ILE A 15 14.69 -23.84 -7.43
C ILE A 15 15.56 -25.05 -7.09
N ILE A 16 16.36 -24.96 -6.03
CA ILE A 16 17.05 -26.10 -5.44
C ILE A 16 16.05 -26.80 -4.52
N ASP A 17 15.83 -28.07 -4.82
CA ASP A 17 15.10 -29.03 -4.03
C ASP A 17 15.90 -29.44 -2.78
N ASP A 18 15.17 -29.63 -1.69
CA ASP A 18 15.46 -30.50 -0.56
C ASP A 18 16.72 -30.24 0.30
N THR A 19 16.54 -29.49 1.39
CA THR A 19 17.12 -29.87 2.69
C THR A 19 16.17 -29.47 3.82
N VAL A 20 15.66 -30.48 4.51
CA VAL A 20 15.10 -30.42 5.87
C VAL A 20 16.03 -29.62 6.78
N TYR A 21 15.55 -28.50 7.33
CA TYR A 21 16.15 -27.89 8.52
C TYR A 21 15.43 -28.47 9.73
N GLU A 22 16.10 -29.38 10.42
CA GLU A 22 15.80 -29.65 11.83
C GLU A 22 16.21 -28.39 12.61
N GLU A 23 15.24 -27.59 13.04
CA GLU A 23 15.50 -26.60 14.09
C GLU A 23 15.64 -27.36 15.41
N ASP A 24 16.89 -27.57 15.82
CA ASP A 24 17.21 -27.81 17.23
C ASP A 24 16.69 -26.61 18.04
N VAL A 25 15.55 -26.82 18.70
CA VAL A 25 14.96 -25.88 19.64
C VAL A 25 15.91 -25.75 20.83
N ILE A 26 16.75 -24.71 20.81
CA ILE A 26 17.47 -24.27 22.01
C ILE A 26 16.45 -23.53 22.88
N PRO A 27 16.09 -24.01 24.08
CA PRO A 27 15.25 -23.23 24.98
C PRO A 27 16.01 -21.97 25.39
N PRO A 28 15.34 -20.79 25.46
CA PRO A 28 16.02 -19.56 25.83
C PRO A 28 16.56 -19.67 27.27
N GLU A 29 17.87 -19.45 27.41
CA GLU A 29 18.51 -19.27 28.71
C GLU A 29 17.90 -18.06 29.42
N GLU A 30 17.52 -18.22 30.69
CA GLU A 30 17.11 -17.11 31.55
C GLU A 30 18.29 -16.17 31.77
N ILE A 31 18.29 -15.05 31.06
CA ILE A 31 19.20 -13.94 31.36
C ILE A 31 18.65 -13.20 32.58
N SER A 32 19.19 -13.55 33.76
CA SER A 32 19.08 -12.73 34.96
C SER A 32 19.89 -11.45 34.78
N THR A 33 19.25 -10.40 34.28
CA THR A 33 19.83 -9.06 34.21
C THR A 33 19.55 -8.34 35.52
N GLY A 34 20.47 -8.48 36.47
CA GLY A 34 20.61 -7.58 37.62
C GLY A 34 21.01 -6.18 37.17
N VAL A 35 20.11 -5.48 36.50
CA VAL A 35 20.22 -4.05 36.19
C VAL A 35 19.19 -3.35 37.05
N GLU A 36 19.67 -2.57 38.02
CA GLU A 36 18.86 -1.66 38.80
C GLU A 36 17.97 -0.85 37.85
N ASN A 37 16.67 -0.97 38.01
CA ASN A 37 15.67 -0.25 37.23
C ASN A 37 15.91 1.26 37.49
N PRO A 38 16.42 2.08 36.54
CA PRO A 38 16.36 3.50 36.75
C PRO A 38 14.88 3.87 36.70
N SER A 39 14.34 4.40 37.80
CA SER A 39 13.00 4.96 37.86
C SER A 39 12.85 5.97 36.73
N VAL A 40 12.19 5.56 35.64
CA VAL A 40 11.74 6.47 34.60
C VAL A 40 10.76 7.42 35.27
N PRO A 41 10.99 8.75 35.25
CA PRO A 41 10.02 9.69 35.78
C PRO A 41 8.72 9.49 35.01
N LEU A 42 7.63 9.27 35.73
CA LEU A 42 6.29 9.38 35.16
C LEU A 42 6.18 10.77 34.51
N PRO A 43 5.78 10.88 33.23
CA PRO A 43 5.66 12.17 32.59
C PRO A 43 4.65 13.03 33.36
N ASP A 44 5.09 14.25 33.70
CA ASP A 44 4.28 15.28 34.34
C ASP A 44 3.02 15.53 33.49
N PRO A 45 1.80 15.41 34.04
CA PRO A 45 0.57 15.57 33.27
C PRO A 45 0.33 17.00 32.74
N ASP A 46 1.16 17.98 33.13
CA ASP A 46 1.01 19.40 32.76
C ASP A 46 1.98 19.90 31.68
N ILE A 47 2.78 19.02 31.06
CA ILE A 47 3.54 19.40 29.86
C ILE A 47 2.69 19.09 28.62
N MET A 48 1.79 20.02 28.28
CA MET A 48 1.37 20.20 26.89
C MET A 48 2.61 20.57 26.06
N THR A 49 3.39 19.57 25.67
CA THR A 49 4.29 19.73 24.54
C THR A 49 3.39 20.01 23.35
N ASN A 50 3.48 21.24 22.83
CA ASN A 50 3.10 21.54 21.46
C ASN A 50 3.93 20.62 20.54
N VAL A 51 3.50 19.37 20.41
CA VAL A 51 3.67 18.64 19.17
C VAL A 51 2.88 19.46 18.17
N ASN A 52 3.60 20.35 17.48
CA ASN A 52 3.18 20.78 16.17
C ASN A 52 2.77 19.50 15.45
N PRO A 53 1.49 19.25 15.14
CA PRO A 53 1.17 18.21 14.20
C PRO A 53 1.88 18.68 12.93
N MET A 54 3.01 18.06 12.60
CA MET A 54 3.67 18.33 11.35
C MET A 54 2.64 17.87 10.32
N ASN A 55 1.94 18.86 9.79
CA ASN A 55 0.77 18.77 8.94
C ASN A 55 1.04 17.73 7.86
N SER A 56 0.60 16.50 8.08
CA SER A 56 0.26 15.59 7.00
C SER A 56 -1.14 15.94 6.49
N THR A 57 -1.40 17.25 6.32
CA THR A 57 -2.27 17.72 5.27
C THR A 57 -1.43 17.81 4.00
N ASN A 58 -0.96 16.67 3.51
CA ASN A 58 -1.00 16.48 2.06
C ASN A 58 -2.44 16.09 1.69
N ASN A 59 -3.41 16.88 2.16
CA ASN A 59 -4.60 17.17 1.37
C ASN A 59 -4.09 17.94 0.16
N ASN A 60 -3.43 17.24 -0.78
CA ASN A 60 -3.46 17.64 -2.15
C ASN A 60 -4.95 17.63 -2.51
N GLN A 61 -5.64 18.73 -2.22
CA GLN A 61 -6.85 19.10 -2.93
C GLN A 61 -6.38 19.31 -4.37
N ILE A 62 -6.19 18.21 -5.09
CA ILE A 62 -6.07 18.23 -6.54
C ILE A 62 -7.35 18.92 -6.97
N LYS A 63 -7.21 20.07 -7.64
CA LYS A 63 -8.35 20.75 -8.25
C LYS A 63 -8.93 19.79 -9.28
N ILE A 64 -9.96 19.04 -8.88
CA ILE A 64 -10.63 18.08 -9.74
C ILE A 64 -11.31 18.89 -10.84
N SER A 65 -10.84 18.72 -12.07
CA SER A 65 -11.45 19.34 -13.25
C SER A 65 -12.45 18.40 -13.87
N ALA A 66 -13.61 18.89 -14.30
CA ALA A 66 -14.59 18.08 -15.05
C ALA A 66 -14.01 17.51 -16.37
N ASP A 67 -12.91 18.07 -16.87
CA ASP A 67 -12.30 17.71 -18.15
C ASP A 67 -11.30 16.55 -18.08
N ASN A 68 -11.01 16.06 -16.87
CA ASN A 68 -10.02 15.01 -16.62
C ASN A 68 -10.68 13.76 -16.04
N ASN A 69 -10.12 12.60 -16.37
CA ASN A 69 -10.52 11.34 -15.77
C ASN A 69 -9.69 11.09 -14.53
N TYR A 70 -10.33 10.63 -13.45
CA TYR A 70 -9.63 10.36 -12.20
C TYR A 70 -9.82 8.92 -11.72
N LEU A 71 -8.83 8.45 -10.99
CA LEU A 71 -8.88 7.26 -10.17
C LEU A 71 -8.80 7.71 -8.71
N LYS A 72 -9.88 7.55 -7.96
CA LYS A 72 -9.90 7.74 -6.52
C LYS A 72 -9.66 6.41 -5.84
N ILE A 73 -8.83 6.40 -4.81
CA ILE A 73 -8.55 5.22 -4.01
C ILE A 73 -8.72 5.60 -2.55
N SER A 74 -9.55 4.89 -1.81
CA SER A 74 -9.69 5.03 -0.36
C SER A 74 -9.47 3.69 0.32
N ASN A 75 -8.51 3.65 1.25
CA ASN A 75 -8.30 2.51 2.12
C ASN A 75 -8.91 2.80 3.49
N PHE A 76 -10.07 2.22 3.81
CA PHE A 76 -10.68 2.23 5.14
C PHE A 76 -10.45 0.92 5.91
N GLY A 77 -9.65 0.00 5.36
CA GLY A 77 -9.24 -1.21 6.06
C GLY A 77 -8.25 -0.90 7.17
N ASN A 78 -8.12 -1.80 8.15
CA ASN A 78 -7.14 -1.70 9.24
C ASN A 78 -5.76 -2.30 8.86
N PHE A 79 -5.42 -2.30 7.58
CA PHE A 79 -4.20 -2.90 7.03
C PHE A 79 -3.61 -2.03 5.90
N ASN A 80 -2.32 -2.20 5.65
CA ASN A 80 -1.67 -1.57 4.51
C ASN A 80 -2.09 -2.27 3.21
N ALA A 81 -2.25 -1.53 2.12
CA ALA A 81 -2.58 -2.11 0.83
C ALA A 81 -1.57 -1.70 -0.26
N ILE A 82 -1.14 -2.63 -1.11
CA ILE A 82 -0.36 -2.36 -2.32
C ILE A 82 -1.31 -2.26 -3.50
N PHE A 83 -1.26 -1.16 -4.23
CA PHE A 83 -1.92 -1.00 -5.52
C PHE A 83 -0.90 -1.09 -6.63
N ASN A 84 -1.10 -2.05 -7.54
CA ASN A 84 -0.38 -2.16 -8.78
C ASN A 84 -1.32 -1.75 -9.92
N LEU A 85 -0.95 -0.70 -10.63
CA LEU A 85 -1.68 -0.18 -11.77
C LEU A 85 -0.83 -0.37 -13.03
N VAL A 86 -1.40 -0.97 -14.07
CA VAL A 86 -0.80 -1.00 -15.40
C VAL A 86 -1.70 -0.26 -16.36
N TYR A 87 -1.29 0.94 -16.73
CA TYR A 87 -1.94 1.78 -17.73
C TYR A 87 -1.56 1.27 -19.12
N ASN A 88 -2.55 0.85 -19.89
CA ASN A 88 -2.38 0.43 -21.28
C ASN A 88 -2.73 1.59 -22.21
N PHE A 89 -1.73 2.02 -22.96
CA PHE A 89 -1.84 2.92 -24.11
C PHE A 89 -1.68 2.07 -25.37
N ASN A 90 -2.34 2.42 -26.47
CA ASN A 90 -2.37 1.65 -27.74
C ASN A 90 -1.12 0.81 -28.04
N LEU A 91 0.08 1.40 -27.96
CA LEU A 91 1.35 0.74 -28.29
C LEU A 91 2.32 0.62 -27.11
N ASN A 92 1.94 1.08 -25.89
CA ASN A 92 2.85 1.17 -24.76
C ASN A 92 2.12 0.90 -23.43
N ASN A 93 2.80 0.25 -22.49
CA ASN A 93 2.29 0.08 -21.12
C ASN A 93 3.11 0.91 -20.14
N LYS A 94 2.48 1.42 -19.08
CA LYS A 94 3.17 2.01 -17.93
C LYS A 94 2.65 1.38 -16.65
N ALA A 95 3.56 0.92 -15.79
CA ALA A 95 3.22 0.40 -14.48
C ALA A 95 3.47 1.47 -13.39
N ALA A 96 2.65 1.44 -12.35
CA ALA A 96 2.84 2.23 -11.14
C ALA A 96 2.41 1.40 -9.93
N THR A 97 3.21 1.43 -8.87
CA THR A 97 2.95 0.71 -7.62
C THR A 97 2.95 1.70 -6.46
N PHE A 98 1.95 1.56 -5.59
CA PHE A 98 1.74 2.45 -4.44
C PHE A 98 1.41 1.63 -3.21
N THR A 99 1.85 2.10 -2.05
CA THR A 99 1.45 1.53 -0.76
C THR A 99 0.58 2.53 -0.03
N PHE A 100 -0.64 2.08 0.32
CA PHE A 100 -1.65 2.87 1.01
C PHE A 100 -1.73 2.43 2.47
N ALA A 101 -1.44 3.35 3.36
CA ALA A 101 -1.72 3.17 4.78
C ALA A 101 -3.23 3.02 5.05
N PRO A 102 -3.62 2.40 6.18
CA PRO A 102 -4.98 2.44 6.70
C PRO A 102 -5.53 3.87 6.76
N TYR A 103 -6.83 4.00 6.50
CA TYR A 103 -7.61 5.24 6.58
C TYR A 103 -7.07 6.39 5.72
N ASN A 104 -6.45 6.08 4.57
CA ASN A 104 -5.92 7.06 3.63
C ASN A 104 -6.76 7.12 2.34
N THR A 105 -6.74 8.28 1.66
CA THR A 105 -7.38 8.48 0.35
C THR A 105 -6.47 9.25 -0.57
N GLU A 106 -6.31 8.78 -1.81
CA GLU A 106 -5.59 9.50 -2.86
C GLU A 106 -6.41 9.60 -4.16
N TYR A 107 -6.00 10.57 -4.98
CA TYR A 107 -6.52 10.81 -6.31
C TYR A 107 -5.38 10.75 -7.31
N LEU A 108 -5.54 9.93 -8.33
CA LEU A 108 -4.61 9.80 -9.44
C LEU A 108 -5.30 10.28 -10.71
N GLU A 109 -4.64 11.14 -11.47
CA GLU A 109 -5.14 11.53 -12.79
C GLU A 109 -4.91 10.38 -13.78
N ILE A 110 -5.97 10.00 -14.50
CA ILE A 110 -5.89 9.03 -15.59
C ILE A 110 -5.56 9.81 -16.87
N PRO A 111 -4.40 9.56 -17.51
CA PRO A 111 -4.06 10.24 -18.76
C PRO A 111 -5.12 9.99 -19.85
N LYS A 112 -5.44 11.01 -20.64
CA LYS A 112 -6.55 10.99 -21.62
C LYS A 112 -6.46 9.88 -22.69
N ASN A 113 -5.27 9.35 -22.94
CA ASN A 113 -5.01 8.36 -24.00
C ASN A 113 -4.91 6.92 -23.46
N VAL A 114 -5.35 6.68 -22.21
CA VAL A 114 -5.39 5.34 -21.64
C VAL A 114 -6.60 4.58 -22.16
N ASN A 115 -6.37 3.41 -22.75
CA ASN A 115 -7.43 2.53 -23.25
C ASN A 115 -7.98 1.61 -22.16
N SER A 116 -7.10 1.10 -21.31
CA SER A 116 -7.48 0.26 -20.18
C SER A 116 -6.48 0.39 -19.04
N ILE A 117 -6.94 0.10 -17.82
CA ILE A 117 -6.08 -0.02 -16.65
C ILE A 117 -6.26 -1.41 -16.08
N TYR A 118 -5.17 -2.17 -15.94
CA TYR A 118 -5.16 -3.33 -15.05
C TYR A 118 -4.88 -2.85 -13.63
N VAL A 119 -5.72 -3.26 -12.69
CA VAL A 119 -5.63 -2.92 -11.28
C VAL A 119 -5.45 -4.22 -10.52
N SER A 120 -4.46 -4.27 -9.65
CA SER A 120 -4.27 -5.34 -8.66
C SER A 120 -4.05 -4.71 -7.29
N ILE A 121 -4.80 -5.18 -6.30
CA ILE A 121 -4.75 -4.70 -4.93
C ILE A 121 -4.40 -5.87 -4.03
N LYS A 122 -3.37 -5.70 -3.22
CA LYS A 122 -2.94 -6.67 -2.22
C LYS A 122 -3.02 -6.07 -0.84
N ALA A 123 -3.53 -6.81 0.15
CA ALA A 123 -3.40 -6.47 1.56
C ALA A 123 -2.03 -6.93 2.08
N ILE A 124 -1.41 -6.14 2.96
CA ILE A 124 -0.14 -6.46 3.59
C ILE A 124 -0.37 -6.66 5.09
N ASP A 125 0.06 -7.79 5.63
CA ASP A 125 0.04 -8.03 7.07
C ASP A 125 1.25 -7.38 7.79
N PRO A 126 1.28 -7.35 9.14
CA PRO A 126 2.40 -6.75 9.88
C PRO A 126 3.76 -7.43 9.68
N ILE A 127 3.79 -8.66 9.16
CA ILE A 127 5.01 -9.43 8.86
C ILE A 127 5.33 -9.44 7.35
N LEU A 128 4.70 -8.55 6.58
CA LEU A 128 4.93 -8.30 5.16
C LEU A 128 4.45 -9.42 4.21
N ASN A 129 3.55 -10.31 4.63
CA ASN A 129 2.88 -11.19 3.69
C ASN A 129 1.85 -10.41 2.87
N GLU A 130 1.79 -10.74 1.58
CA GLU A 130 0.85 -10.13 0.65
C GLU A 130 -0.31 -11.08 0.35
N LEU A 131 -1.54 -10.59 0.51
CA LEU A 131 -2.77 -11.30 0.10
C LEU A 131 -3.40 -10.55 -1.07
N LEU A 132 -3.59 -11.20 -2.22
CA LEU A 132 -4.34 -10.61 -3.32
C LEU A 132 -5.82 -10.49 -2.94
N ILE A 133 -6.37 -9.28 -2.99
CA ILE A 133 -7.76 -8.98 -2.57
C ILE A 133 -8.64 -8.46 -3.70
N PHE A 134 -8.04 -8.02 -4.81
CA PHE A 134 -8.76 -7.57 -5.99
C PHE A 134 -7.83 -7.55 -7.20
N ASP A 135 -8.31 -8.00 -8.35
CA ASP A 135 -7.68 -7.80 -9.64
C ASP A 135 -8.73 -7.61 -10.74
N LYS A 136 -8.50 -6.66 -11.64
CA LYS A 136 -9.43 -6.39 -12.74
C LYS A 136 -8.78 -5.59 -13.87
N ILE A 137 -9.21 -5.84 -15.10
CA ILE A 137 -8.97 -4.95 -16.24
C ILE A 137 -10.19 -4.05 -16.44
N ILE A 138 -9.98 -2.74 -16.43
CA ILE A 138 -11.02 -1.73 -16.69
C ILE A 138 -10.77 -1.09 -18.04
N THR A 139 -11.67 -1.32 -19.00
CA THR A 139 -11.64 -0.74 -20.35
C THR A 139 -12.32 0.62 -20.38
N ASN A 140 -11.78 1.57 -21.16
CA ASN A 140 -12.24 2.96 -21.26
C ASN A 140 -12.43 3.61 -19.87
N PRO A 141 -11.37 3.62 -19.03
CA PRO A 141 -11.47 3.99 -17.64
C PRO A 141 -11.80 5.48 -17.48
N LYS A 142 -12.92 5.77 -16.79
CA LYS A 142 -13.38 7.14 -16.50
C LYS A 142 -13.88 7.21 -15.07
N ASN A 143 -13.30 8.12 -14.29
CA ASN A 143 -13.81 8.51 -12.96
C ASN A 143 -14.11 7.30 -12.06
N ILE A 144 -13.09 6.48 -11.81
CA ILE A 144 -13.21 5.23 -11.05
C ILE A 144 -12.90 5.50 -9.58
N TYR A 145 -13.61 4.83 -8.68
CA TYR A 145 -13.37 4.88 -7.25
C TYR A 145 -13.21 3.48 -6.68
N PHE A 146 -12.07 3.20 -6.06
CA PHE A 146 -11.87 1.99 -5.27
C PHE A 146 -11.99 2.28 -3.78
N ILE A 147 -12.82 1.48 -3.11
CA ILE A 147 -13.02 1.52 -1.66
C ILE A 147 -12.53 0.20 -1.09
N ILE A 148 -11.42 0.21 -0.36
CA ILE A 148 -10.95 -0.93 0.42
C ILE A 148 -11.49 -0.81 1.83
N GLN A 149 -11.97 -1.90 2.39
CA GLN A 149 -12.52 -1.95 3.74
C GLN A 149 -12.39 -3.35 4.35
N GLY A 150 -12.72 -3.46 5.64
CA GLY A 150 -12.65 -4.70 6.40
C GLY A 150 -11.33 -4.88 7.14
N ASN A 151 -10.98 -6.13 7.41
CA ASN A 151 -9.74 -6.50 8.09
C ASN A 151 -8.95 -7.54 7.28
N LEU A 152 -7.74 -7.90 7.71
CA LEU A 152 -6.88 -8.85 7.00
C LEU A 152 -7.52 -10.22 6.78
N GLN A 153 -8.41 -10.67 7.67
CA GLN A 153 -9.09 -11.96 7.54
C GLN A 153 -10.27 -11.92 6.55
N ALA A 154 -10.87 -10.74 6.35
CA ALA A 154 -12.01 -10.54 5.47
C ALA A 154 -11.92 -9.18 4.74
N PRO A 155 -10.89 -8.98 3.89
CA PRO A 155 -10.73 -7.75 3.14
C PRO A 155 -11.79 -7.67 2.04
N ARG A 156 -12.25 -6.45 1.75
CA ARG A 156 -13.22 -6.21 0.67
C ARG A 156 -12.80 -5.00 -0.14
N VAL A 157 -13.02 -5.09 -1.45
CA VAL A 157 -12.86 -3.97 -2.38
C VAL A 157 -14.18 -3.73 -3.07
N LEU A 158 -14.64 -2.48 -3.09
CA LEU A 158 -15.74 -2.01 -3.92
C LEU A 158 -15.20 -1.11 -5.02
N GLU A 159 -15.79 -1.22 -6.20
CA GLU A 159 -15.52 -0.35 -7.34
C GLU A 159 -16.79 0.45 -7.65
N GLU A 160 -16.64 1.77 -7.73
CA GLU A 160 -17.72 2.70 -8.10
C GLU A 160 -17.29 3.64 -9.23
N THR A 161 -18.28 4.23 -9.91
CA THR A 161 -18.05 5.32 -10.87
C THR A 161 -18.48 6.65 -10.25
N ILE A 162 -17.56 7.60 -10.18
CA ILE A 162 -17.79 8.95 -9.66
C ILE A 162 -18.56 9.76 -10.70
N LYS A 163 -19.68 10.36 -10.28
CA LYS A 163 -20.46 11.31 -11.08
C LYS A 163 -20.10 12.73 -10.62
N PHE A 164 -19.81 13.60 -11.57
CA PHE A 164 -19.60 15.04 -11.36
C PHE A 164 -20.80 15.82 -11.89
#